data_AF-A0A1D9FZB5-F1
#
_entry.id   AF-A0A1D9FZB5-F1
#
_cell.length_a   1.000
_cell.length_b   1.000
_cell.length_c   1.000
_cell.angle_alpha   90.00
_cell.angle_beta   90.00
_cell.angle_gamma   90.00
#
_symmetry.space_group_name_H-M   'P 1'
#
loop_
_entity.id
_entity.type
_entity.pdbx_description
1 polymer ?
#
loop_
_entity_poly.entity_id
_entity_poly.type
_entity_poly.pdbx_seq_one_letter_code
_entity_poly.pdbx_strand_id
1 'polypeptide(L)'
;MRLTNLTNNHPWDLVLSKEDSQQPETWEKLKKLHILEEIKPGDRISTETGDITNNLGRLAKMFAGEYRVIDHTLADGNFKQELLRISPSSTANICHEIPASTEQLESQLNEHGHILIRTGQPLNEGKILELIGGTERLMNYKNGLNQRKKVPDSIFSDVTPWSKEEEILPHNELSHHTEFPKYVSFICKQPAQYGGETTIYDCQQAFANLSPSFQKQATEINVIFVRKHVEQRNHKKYDSSWQAILAKNSKDAIAYW
;
A
#
# COMPACT_ATOMS: atom_id res chain seq x y z
N MET A 1 -17.49 -15.75 -23.80
CA MET A 1 -16.62 -15.81 -25.00
C MET A 1 -15.27 -16.32 -24.53
N ARG A 2 -14.73 -17.43 -25.08
CA ARG A 2 -13.42 -17.96 -24.63
C ARG A 2 -12.34 -16.91 -24.88
N LEU A 3 -11.54 -16.61 -23.86
CA LEU A 3 -10.45 -15.61 -23.83
C LEU A 3 -9.36 -15.76 -24.91
N THR A 4 -9.44 -16.80 -25.76
CA THR A 4 -8.43 -17.14 -26.77
C THR A 4 -8.50 -16.30 -28.06
N ASN A 5 -9.57 -15.53 -28.30
CA ASN A 5 -9.75 -14.76 -29.55
C ASN A 5 -9.61 -13.23 -29.40
N LEU A 6 -8.94 -12.76 -28.35
CA LEU A 6 -8.86 -11.34 -27.99
C LEU A 6 -7.60 -10.67 -28.58
N THR A 7 -7.59 -10.36 -29.88
CA THR A 7 -6.68 -9.34 -30.45
C THR A 7 -7.30 -8.61 -31.64
N ASN A 8 -7.32 -7.27 -31.51
CA ASN A 8 -7.31 -6.20 -32.53
C ASN A 8 -8.51 -5.24 -32.52
N ASN A 9 -8.18 -3.97 -32.20
CA ASN A 9 -8.88 -2.70 -32.41
C ASN A 9 -10.01 -2.29 -31.43
N HIS A 10 -9.64 -1.54 -30.38
CA HIS A 10 -10.30 -0.34 -29.77
C HIS A 10 -11.82 -0.36 -29.46
N PRO A 11 -12.31 0.21 -28.34
CA PRO A 11 -11.82 0.16 -26.95
C PRO A 11 -12.32 -1.12 -26.26
N TRP A 12 -11.60 -1.58 -25.24
CA TRP A 12 -11.96 -2.82 -24.54
C TRP A 12 -13.17 -2.53 -23.64
N ASP A 13 -14.37 -2.92 -24.06
CA ASP A 13 -15.50 -3.15 -23.16
C ASP A 13 -15.60 -4.66 -22.94
N LEU A 14 -14.71 -5.20 -22.12
CA LEU A 14 -14.67 -6.63 -21.83
C LEU A 14 -15.69 -6.95 -20.74
N VAL A 15 -16.66 -7.79 -21.07
CA VAL A 15 -17.62 -8.33 -20.09
C VAL A 15 -17.25 -9.78 -19.79
N LEU A 16 -16.80 -10.04 -18.57
CA LEU A 16 -16.48 -11.37 -18.06
C LEU A 16 -17.76 -12.03 -17.53
N SER A 17 -17.98 -13.28 -17.94
CA SER A 17 -19.01 -14.11 -17.31
C SER A 17 -18.65 -14.35 -15.84
N LYS A 18 -19.63 -14.76 -15.03
CA LYS A 18 -19.39 -15.12 -13.62
C LYS A 18 -18.29 -16.18 -13.50
N GLU A 19 -18.35 -17.22 -14.34
CA GLU A 19 -17.37 -18.30 -14.35
C GLU A 19 -15.98 -17.77 -14.70
N ASP A 20 -15.84 -17.05 -15.81
CA ASP A 20 -14.55 -16.49 -16.24
C ASP A 20 -13.96 -15.54 -15.19
N SER A 21 -14.79 -14.74 -14.51
CA SER A 21 -14.34 -13.77 -13.50
C SER A 21 -13.70 -14.40 -12.26
N GLN A 22 -13.89 -15.71 -12.06
CA GLN A 22 -13.37 -16.49 -10.94
C GLN A 22 -12.22 -17.42 -11.34
N GLN A 23 -11.96 -17.61 -12.65
CA GLN A 23 -10.91 -18.50 -13.11
C GLN A 23 -9.50 -17.91 -12.89
N PRO A 24 -8.54 -18.65 -12.33
CA PRO A 24 -7.16 -18.18 -12.16
C PRO A 24 -6.48 -17.77 -13.48
N GLU A 25 -6.82 -18.42 -14.59
CA GLU A 25 -6.26 -18.08 -15.91
C GLU A 25 -6.69 -16.69 -16.38
N THR A 26 -7.91 -16.27 -16.03
CA THR A 26 -8.41 -14.92 -16.32
C THR A 26 -7.57 -13.89 -15.58
N TRP A 27 -7.26 -14.13 -14.31
CA TRP A 27 -6.36 -13.27 -13.55
C TRP A 27 -5.00 -13.12 -14.23
N GLU A 28 -4.33 -14.23 -14.55
CA GLU A 28 -3.01 -14.21 -15.18
C GLU A 28 -3.04 -13.49 -16.54
N LYS A 29 -4.12 -13.67 -17.31
CA LYS A 29 -4.29 -13.01 -18.60
C LYS A 29 -4.49 -11.51 -18.44
N LEU A 30 -5.36 -11.06 -17.54
CA LEU A 30 -5.60 -9.64 -17.27
C LEU A 30 -4.34 -8.93 -16.78
N LYS A 31 -3.63 -9.55 -15.82
CA LYS A 31 -2.34 -9.07 -15.32
C LYS A 31 -1.32 -8.92 -16.46
N LYS A 32 -1.20 -9.93 -17.33
CA LYS A 32 -0.29 -9.88 -18.49
C LYS A 32 -0.68 -8.78 -19.48
N LEU A 33 -1.96 -8.62 -19.79
CA LEU A 33 -2.44 -7.57 -20.68
C LEU A 33 -2.16 -6.18 -20.12
N HIS A 34 -2.34 -5.98 -18.82
CA HIS A 34 -1.94 -4.74 -18.16
C HIS A 34 -0.43 -4.48 -18.27
N ILE A 35 0.41 -5.46 -17.91
CA ILE A 35 1.88 -5.31 -17.94
C ILE A 35 2.40 -5.01 -19.35
N LEU A 36 1.72 -5.51 -20.38
CA LEU A 36 2.04 -5.24 -21.78
C LEU A 36 1.42 -3.93 -22.31
N GLU A 37 0.79 -3.12 -21.45
CA GLU A 37 0.10 -1.87 -21.80
C GLU A 37 -1.02 -2.04 -22.84
N GLU A 38 -1.60 -3.24 -22.93
CA GLU A 38 -2.71 -3.55 -23.84
C GLU A 38 -4.08 -3.06 -23.29
N ILE A 39 -4.19 -2.91 -21.96
CA ILE A 39 -5.33 -2.27 -21.29
C ILE A 39 -5.01 -0.78 -21.12
N LYS A 40 -5.59 0.04 -21.97
CA LYS A 40 -5.30 1.47 -22.13
C LYS A 40 -6.25 2.35 -21.32
N PRO A 41 -5.82 3.55 -20.87
CA PRO A 41 -6.72 4.52 -20.25
C PRO A 41 -8.00 4.72 -21.09
N GLY A 42 -9.15 4.58 -20.44
CA GLY A 42 -10.47 4.59 -21.07
C GLY A 42 -11.11 3.21 -21.25
N ASP A 43 -10.33 2.13 -21.25
CA ASP A 43 -10.84 0.76 -21.34
C ASP A 43 -11.62 0.35 -20.10
N ARG A 44 -12.64 -0.49 -20.29
CA ARG A 44 -13.52 -1.01 -19.24
C ARG A 44 -13.53 -2.53 -19.20
N ILE A 45 -13.47 -3.06 -17.99
CA ILE A 45 -13.61 -4.50 -17.76
C ILE A 45 -14.66 -4.69 -16.70
N SER A 46 -15.70 -5.47 -16.99
CA SER A 46 -16.82 -5.65 -16.07
C SER A 46 -17.23 -7.12 -15.93
N THR A 47 -17.98 -7.43 -14.88
CA THR A 47 -18.61 -8.75 -14.70
C THR A 47 -20.08 -8.74 -15.10
N GLU A 48 -20.61 -9.84 -15.61
CA GLU A 48 -22.07 -10.04 -15.75
C GLU A 48 -22.78 -10.08 -14.38
N THR A 49 -22.17 -10.77 -13.41
CA THR A 49 -22.58 -10.75 -11.99
C THR A 49 -21.32 -10.73 -11.13
N GLY A 50 -21.15 -9.70 -10.31
CA GLY A 50 -19.94 -9.48 -9.52
C GLY A 50 -20.05 -10.13 -8.14
N ASP A 51 -18.97 -10.77 -7.74
CA ASP A 51 -18.64 -11.10 -6.36
C ASP A 51 -17.53 -10.15 -5.93
N ILE A 52 -17.59 -9.59 -4.71
CA ILE A 52 -16.56 -8.69 -4.13
C ILE A 52 -15.16 -9.34 -4.15
N THR A 53 -15.07 -10.66 -4.25
CA THR A 53 -13.83 -11.44 -4.29
C THR A 53 -13.30 -11.76 -5.70
N ASN A 54 -13.90 -11.21 -6.76
CA ASN A 54 -13.53 -11.52 -8.14
C ASN A 54 -12.12 -11.02 -8.56
N ASN A 55 -11.65 -11.50 -9.71
CA ASN A 55 -10.33 -11.14 -10.26
C ASN A 55 -10.17 -9.65 -10.65
N LEU A 56 -11.26 -8.89 -10.78
CA LEU A 56 -11.21 -7.46 -11.09
C LEU A 56 -10.78 -6.66 -9.86
N GLY A 57 -11.38 -6.94 -8.70
CA GLY A 57 -10.93 -6.36 -7.44
C GLY A 57 -9.44 -6.63 -7.18
N ARG A 58 -8.96 -7.83 -7.53
CA ARG A 58 -7.53 -8.18 -7.43
C ARG A 58 -6.66 -7.33 -8.36
N LEU A 59 -7.11 -7.08 -9.59
CA LEU A 59 -6.38 -6.23 -10.55
C LEU A 59 -6.27 -4.79 -10.06
N ALA A 60 -7.37 -4.22 -9.58
CA ALA A 60 -7.38 -2.85 -9.06
C ALA A 60 -6.48 -2.70 -7.82
N LYS A 61 -6.42 -3.71 -6.94
CA LYS A 61 -5.53 -3.72 -5.77
C LYS A 61 -4.05 -3.84 -6.16
N MET A 62 -3.75 -4.65 -7.18
CA MET A 62 -2.38 -4.86 -7.64
C MET A 62 -1.81 -3.61 -8.33
N PHE A 63 -2.64 -2.82 -9.01
CA PHE A 63 -2.28 -1.61 -9.75
C PHE A 63 -3.02 -0.39 -9.18
N ALA A 64 -2.69 -0.05 -7.94
CA ALA A 64 -3.39 0.95 -7.15
C ALA A 64 -3.36 2.34 -7.82
N GLY A 65 -4.52 3.00 -7.88
CA GLY A 65 -4.67 4.32 -8.51
C GLY A 65 -4.77 4.30 -10.03
N GLU A 66 -4.58 3.14 -10.68
CA GLU A 66 -4.65 3.04 -12.13
C GLU A 66 -5.97 2.43 -12.66
N TYR A 67 -6.85 2.00 -11.74
CA TYR A 67 -8.21 1.56 -12.04
C TYR A 67 -9.19 2.24 -11.11
N ARG A 68 -10.29 2.76 -11.69
CA ARG A 68 -11.46 3.17 -10.93
C ARG A 68 -12.43 2.00 -10.86
N VAL A 69 -12.70 1.53 -9.64
CA VAL A 69 -13.72 0.51 -9.37
C VAL A 69 -15.07 1.20 -9.28
N ILE A 70 -16.04 0.71 -10.05
CA ILE A 70 -17.42 1.17 -10.06
C ILE A 70 -18.31 -0.03 -9.77
N ASP A 71 -19.10 0.10 -8.72
CA ASP A 71 -19.98 -0.95 -8.24
C ASP A 71 -21.43 -0.58 -8.59
N HIS A 72 -22.13 -1.49 -9.25
CA HIS A 72 -23.52 -1.32 -9.68
C HIS A 72 -24.43 -2.33 -9.00
N THR A 73 -25.49 -1.84 -8.36
CA THR A 73 -26.61 -2.67 -7.90
C THR A 73 -27.69 -2.71 -8.97
N LEU A 74 -28.02 -3.90 -9.45
CA LEU A 74 -29.05 -4.14 -10.47
C LEU A 74 -30.43 -4.30 -9.84
N ALA A 75 -31.48 -4.09 -10.64
CA ALA A 75 -32.88 -4.06 -10.16
C ALA A 75 -33.37 -5.41 -9.62
N ASP A 76 -32.76 -6.51 -10.05
CA ASP A 76 -33.01 -7.88 -9.57
C ASP A 76 -32.21 -8.23 -8.31
N GLY A 77 -31.46 -7.27 -7.75
CA GLY A 77 -30.57 -7.46 -6.61
C GLY A 77 -29.20 -8.05 -6.98
N ASN A 78 -28.94 -8.34 -8.26
CA ASN A 78 -27.61 -8.74 -8.71
C ASN A 78 -26.64 -7.55 -8.67
N PHE A 79 -25.35 -7.87 -8.62
CA PHE A 79 -24.29 -6.88 -8.56
C PHE A 79 -23.47 -6.93 -9.84
N LYS A 80 -22.95 -5.80 -10.30
CA LYS A 80 -21.98 -5.72 -11.39
C LYS A 80 -20.82 -4.85 -10.95
N GLN A 81 -19.60 -5.36 -11.05
CA GLN A 81 -18.40 -4.56 -10.91
C GLN A 81 -17.87 -4.17 -12.27
N GLU A 82 -17.41 -2.93 -12.39
CA GLU A 82 -16.72 -2.39 -13.55
C GLU A 82 -15.40 -1.76 -13.09
N LEU A 83 -14.32 -2.07 -13.80
CA LEU A 83 -13.06 -1.35 -13.71
C LEU A 83 -12.93 -0.46 -14.94
N LEU A 84 -12.75 0.83 -14.70
CA LEU A 84 -12.31 1.77 -15.73
C LEU A 84 -10.80 1.97 -15.57
N ARG A 85 -10.03 1.64 -16.61
CA ARG A 85 -8.61 1.96 -16.69
C ARG A 85 -8.45 3.48 -16.74
N ILE A 86 -7.66 4.04 -15.82
CA ILE A 86 -7.40 5.48 -15.75
C ILE A 86 -5.90 5.73 -15.75
N SER A 87 -5.51 6.91 -16.20
CA SER A 87 -4.16 7.40 -15.93
C SER A 87 -4.10 7.90 -14.48
N PRO A 88 -3.15 7.40 -13.66
CA PRO A 88 -2.99 7.92 -12.31
C PRO A 88 -2.60 9.40 -12.36
N SER A 89 -3.29 10.24 -11.60
CA SER A 89 -2.86 11.61 -11.37
C SER A 89 -1.81 11.62 -10.26
N SER A 90 -0.59 12.08 -10.55
CA SER A 90 0.44 12.27 -9.52
C SER A 90 0.38 13.69 -8.97
N THR A 91 0.16 13.83 -7.67
CA THR A 91 0.32 15.07 -6.91
C THR A 91 1.66 15.11 -6.17
N ALA A 92 2.60 14.24 -6.54
CA ALA A 92 3.87 14.10 -5.85
C ALA A 92 4.68 15.40 -5.94
N ASN A 93 5.16 15.90 -4.81
CA ASN A 93 6.17 16.95 -4.78
C ASN A 93 7.53 16.34 -5.16
N ILE A 94 7.94 16.47 -6.42
CA ILE A 94 9.16 15.87 -6.96
C ILE A 94 10.31 16.88 -6.94
N CYS A 95 11.39 16.54 -6.23
CA CYS A 95 12.65 17.27 -6.30
C CYS A 95 13.66 16.47 -7.13
N HIS A 96 14.25 17.10 -8.13
CA HIS A 96 15.28 16.49 -8.98
C HIS A 96 16.70 16.59 -8.40
N GLU A 97 16.85 17.36 -7.34
CA GLU A 97 18.09 17.51 -6.59
C GLU A 97 17.84 17.21 -5.11
N ILE A 98 18.89 16.78 -4.41
CA ILE A 98 18.83 16.59 -2.96
C ILE A 98 18.78 17.98 -2.32
N PRO A 99 17.86 18.25 -1.37
CA PRO A 99 17.86 19.51 -0.63
C PRO A 99 19.24 19.82 -0.03
N ALA A 100 19.67 21.09 -0.07
CA ALA A 100 21.03 21.47 0.30
C ALA A 100 21.25 21.47 1.83
N SER A 101 20.17 21.46 2.63
CA SER A 101 20.25 21.43 4.08
C SER A 101 19.01 20.79 4.72
N THR A 102 19.13 20.45 6.00
CA THR A 102 18.03 19.94 6.83
C THR A 102 16.86 20.92 6.87
N GLU A 103 17.12 22.22 6.95
CA GLU A 103 16.08 23.28 6.99
C GLU A 103 15.30 23.33 5.67
N GLN A 104 15.97 23.17 4.53
CA GLN A 104 15.30 23.09 3.23
C GLN A 104 14.43 21.84 3.12
N LEU A 105 14.93 20.68 3.58
CA LEU A 105 14.13 19.45 3.63
C LEU A 105 12.89 19.65 4.52
N GLU A 106 13.07 20.18 5.74
CA GLU A 106 11.97 20.39 6.68
C GLU A 106 10.95 21.41 6.15
N SER A 107 11.38 22.45 5.44
CA SER A 107 10.47 23.39 4.77
C SER A 107 9.59 22.69 3.75
N GLN A 108 10.17 21.86 2.88
CA GLN A 108 9.44 21.07 1.88
C GLN A 108 8.44 20.10 2.53
N LEU A 109 8.86 19.42 3.60
CA LEU A 109 8.01 18.49 4.34
C LEU A 109 6.87 19.20 5.07
N ASN A 110 7.10 20.38 5.64
CA ASN A 110 6.07 21.15 6.33
C ASN A 110 5.02 21.71 5.37
N GLU A 111 5.42 22.10 4.16
CA GLU A 111 4.51 22.64 3.14
C GLU A 111 3.68 21.53 2.46
N HIS A 112 4.31 20.41 2.10
CA HIS A 112 3.69 19.39 1.25
C HIS A 112 3.34 18.09 1.97
N GLY A 113 3.77 17.90 3.22
CA GLY A 113 3.62 16.65 3.99
C GLY A 113 4.50 15.49 3.51
N HIS A 114 5.12 15.60 2.33
CA HIS A 114 5.98 14.60 1.72
C HIS A 114 6.93 15.23 0.69
N ILE A 115 7.98 14.49 0.30
CA ILE A 115 8.90 14.86 -0.79
C ILE A 115 9.37 13.59 -1.50
N LEU A 116 9.35 13.59 -2.83
CA LEU A 116 9.94 12.55 -3.66
C LEU A 116 11.23 13.07 -4.30
N ILE A 117 12.38 12.61 -3.80
CA ILE A 117 13.68 12.97 -4.35
C ILE A 117 14.03 12.00 -5.49
N ARG A 118 14.09 12.51 -6.73
CA ARG A 118 14.39 11.74 -7.95
C ARG A 118 15.52 12.39 -8.74
N THR A 119 16.75 12.04 -8.36
CA THR A 119 18.00 12.59 -8.93
C THR A 119 18.44 11.94 -10.23
N GLY A 120 17.87 10.78 -10.59
CA GLY A 120 18.36 9.97 -11.71
C GLY A 120 19.75 9.34 -11.48
N GLN A 121 20.31 9.47 -10.28
CA GLN A 121 21.62 8.93 -9.89
C GLN A 121 21.50 8.17 -8.56
N PRO A 122 22.35 7.15 -8.30
CA PRO A 122 22.37 6.48 -7.01
C PRO A 122 22.57 7.47 -5.85
N LEU A 123 21.70 7.39 -4.84
CA LEU A 123 21.80 8.22 -3.65
C LEU A 123 22.84 7.65 -2.68
N ASN A 124 23.64 8.55 -2.10
CA ASN A 124 24.58 8.22 -1.03
C ASN A 124 23.86 8.27 0.31
N GLU A 125 23.80 7.14 1.04
CA GLU A 125 23.11 7.05 2.33
C GLU A 125 23.74 7.94 3.41
N GLY A 126 25.05 8.17 3.38
CA GLY A 126 25.71 9.11 4.28
C GLY A 126 25.21 10.54 4.11
N LYS A 127 25.03 10.99 2.86
CA LYS A 127 24.42 12.30 2.57
C LYS A 127 22.96 12.37 3.03
N ILE A 128 22.21 11.27 2.90
CA ILE A 128 20.84 11.20 3.42
C ILE A 128 20.87 11.32 4.95
N LEU A 129 21.77 10.61 5.63
CA LEU A 129 21.93 10.65 7.07
C LEU A 129 22.29 12.06 7.57
N GLU A 130 23.21 12.74 6.89
CA GLU A 130 23.56 14.15 7.16
C GLU A 130 22.32 15.05 7.00
N LEU A 131 21.59 14.89 5.89
CA LEU A 131 20.42 15.70 5.56
C LEU A 131 19.27 15.54 6.56
N ILE A 132 19.06 14.34 7.11
CA ILE A 132 18.04 14.13 8.14
C ILE A 132 18.52 14.54 9.54
N GLY A 133 19.77 15.00 9.68
CA GLY A 133 20.36 15.53 10.92
C GLY A 133 21.04 14.49 11.80
N GLY A 134 21.55 13.39 11.23
CA GLY A 134 22.40 12.42 11.89
C GLY A 134 21.68 11.24 12.55
N THR A 135 22.47 10.33 13.13
CA THR A 135 21.97 9.08 13.73
C THR A 135 21.06 9.30 14.94
N GLU A 136 21.23 10.41 15.66
CA GLU A 136 20.41 10.76 16.83
C GLU A 136 18.94 11.02 16.49
N ARG A 137 18.65 11.36 15.23
CA ARG A 137 17.28 11.55 14.74
C ARG A 137 16.66 10.26 14.21
N LEU A 138 17.41 9.14 14.18
CA LEU A 138 16.87 7.85 13.79
C LEU A 138 16.08 7.23 14.95
N MET A 139 14.84 6.86 14.68
CA MET A 139 14.04 6.08 15.61
C MET A 139 14.39 4.59 15.46
N ASN A 140 14.77 3.95 16.56
CA ASN A 140 14.90 2.49 16.58
C ASN A 140 13.52 1.85 16.46
N TYR A 141 13.32 1.01 15.45
CA TYR A 141 12.08 0.28 15.27
C TYR A 141 11.91 -0.75 16.41
N LYS A 142 11.09 -0.40 17.41
CA LYS A 142 10.78 -1.23 18.58
C LYS A 142 9.29 -1.50 18.64
N ASN A 143 8.92 -2.68 19.11
CA ASN A 143 7.54 -3.11 19.35
C ASN A 143 6.60 -3.13 18.12
N GLY A 144 7.13 -2.85 16.93
CA GLY A 144 6.37 -2.96 15.70
C GLY A 144 5.94 -4.40 15.40
N LEU A 145 4.93 -4.52 14.54
CA LEU A 145 4.20 -5.78 14.35
C LEU A 145 5.01 -6.85 13.61
N ASN A 146 5.98 -6.41 12.82
CA ASN A 146 6.81 -7.26 11.99
C ASN A 146 8.28 -7.07 12.38
N GLN A 147 9.04 -8.16 12.44
CA GLN A 147 10.48 -8.03 12.64
C GLN A 147 11.12 -7.40 11.39
N ARG A 148 11.79 -6.26 11.57
CA ARG A 148 12.64 -5.67 10.54
C ARG A 148 14.08 -6.09 10.79
N LYS A 149 14.75 -6.58 9.75
CA LYS A 149 16.18 -6.87 9.81
C LYS A 149 16.95 -5.64 9.36
N LYS A 150 17.98 -5.27 10.10
CA LYS A 150 18.90 -4.21 9.66
C LYS A 150 19.65 -4.71 8.43
N VAL A 151 19.70 -3.89 7.38
CA VAL A 151 20.53 -4.18 6.22
C VAL A 151 21.99 -3.91 6.61
N PRO A 152 22.93 -4.87 6.40
CA PRO A 152 24.35 -4.64 6.66
C PRO A 152 24.84 -3.37 5.97
N ASP A 153 25.62 -2.56 6.68
CA ASP A 153 26.22 -1.31 6.18
C ASP A 153 25.22 -0.25 5.65
N SER A 154 23.94 -0.35 6.03
CA SER A 154 22.90 0.61 5.67
C SER A 154 22.26 1.25 6.89
N ILE A 155 21.78 2.48 6.70
CA ILE A 155 20.93 3.17 7.68
C ILE A 155 19.47 2.68 7.63
N PHE A 156 19.11 1.90 6.60
CA PHE A 156 17.77 1.36 6.39
C PHE A 156 17.64 -0.07 6.94
N SER A 157 16.39 -0.44 7.23
CA SER A 157 16.01 -1.83 7.52
C SER A 157 15.28 -2.43 6.33
N ASP A 158 15.32 -3.76 6.21
CA ASP A 158 14.50 -4.49 5.25
C ASP A 158 13.02 -4.15 5.45
N VAL A 159 12.32 -4.01 4.34
CA VAL A 159 10.86 -3.95 4.34
C VAL A 159 10.30 -5.31 4.77
N THR A 160 9.17 -5.29 5.47
CA THR A 160 8.47 -6.53 5.84
C THR A 160 8.16 -7.34 4.58
N PRO A 161 8.48 -8.65 4.52
CA PRO A 161 8.05 -9.48 3.42
C PRO A 161 6.51 -9.55 3.41
N TRP A 162 5.92 -9.07 2.33
CA TRP A 162 4.48 -9.15 2.07
C TRP A 162 4.24 -9.85 0.73
N SER A 163 3.03 -10.36 0.51
CA SER A 163 2.68 -10.93 -0.79
C SER A 163 2.80 -9.86 -1.88
N LYS A 164 3.43 -10.21 -3.01
CA LYS A 164 3.58 -9.31 -4.17
C LYS A 164 2.27 -8.99 -4.88
N GLU A 165 1.21 -9.71 -4.53
CA GLU A 165 -0.11 -9.60 -5.15
C GLU A 165 -1.13 -8.95 -4.22
N GLU A 166 -0.72 -8.62 -3.00
CA GLU A 166 -1.59 -8.01 -1.99
C GLU A 166 -1.18 -6.57 -1.73
N GLU A 167 -2.18 -5.71 -1.60
CA GLU A 167 -2.02 -4.34 -1.17
C GLU A 167 -1.79 -4.30 0.35
N ILE A 168 -0.88 -3.42 0.79
CA ILE A 168 -0.78 -3.03 2.19
C ILE A 168 -1.76 -1.88 2.40
N LEU A 169 -2.77 -2.09 3.25
CA LEU A 169 -3.79 -1.08 3.51
C LEU A 169 -3.19 0.21 4.09
N PRO A 170 -3.77 1.38 3.79
CA PRO A 170 -3.29 2.66 4.31
C PRO A 170 -3.30 2.69 5.84
N HIS A 171 -2.17 3.09 6.43
CA HIS A 171 -2.03 3.24 7.87
C HIS A 171 -0.89 4.22 8.20
N ASN A 172 -0.93 4.79 9.41
CA ASN A 172 0.20 5.55 9.94
C ASN A 172 1.17 4.59 10.63
N GLU A 173 2.46 4.76 10.39
CA GLU A 173 3.50 3.91 10.97
C GLU A 173 3.46 4.02 12.51
N LEU A 174 3.43 2.86 13.18
CA LEU A 174 3.34 2.75 14.65
C LEU A 174 2.15 3.51 15.30
N SER A 175 1.03 3.72 14.60
CA SER A 175 -0.14 4.45 15.12
C SER A 175 -0.83 3.87 16.36
N HIS A 176 -0.39 2.70 16.83
CA HIS A 176 -0.87 2.00 18.02
C HIS A 176 0.10 2.15 19.22
N HIS A 177 1.18 2.91 19.06
CA HIS A 177 2.15 3.19 20.11
C HIS A 177 2.09 4.65 20.57
N THR A 178 2.51 4.90 21.82
CA THR A 178 2.66 6.26 22.37
C THR A 178 3.86 7.00 21.80
N GLU A 179 4.83 6.25 21.26
CA GLU A 179 6.00 6.76 20.56
C GLU A 179 5.91 6.30 19.10
N PHE A 180 5.86 7.26 18.17
CA PHE A 180 5.76 7.01 16.74
C PHE A 180 6.63 8.01 15.97
N PRO A 181 7.10 7.67 14.77
CA PRO A 181 8.01 8.51 14.02
C PRO A 181 7.28 9.76 13.49
N LYS A 182 7.94 10.92 13.59
CA LYS A 182 7.48 12.14 12.93
C LYS A 182 7.61 12.05 11.41
N TYR A 183 8.65 11.37 10.92
CA TYR A 183 8.95 11.19 9.51
C TYR A 183 9.29 9.73 9.21
N VAL A 184 8.90 9.25 8.04
CA VAL A 184 9.31 7.95 7.50
C VAL A 184 10.03 8.17 6.18
N SER A 185 11.16 7.50 5.99
CA SER A 185 11.95 7.58 4.76
C SER A 185 11.99 6.23 4.07
N PHE A 186 11.74 6.23 2.75
CA PHE A 186 11.83 5.05 1.90
C PHE A 186 12.95 5.26 0.86
N ILE A 187 13.69 4.20 0.56
CA ILE A 187 14.70 4.20 -0.51
C ILE A 187 14.40 3.06 -1.49
N CYS A 188 14.25 3.40 -2.77
CA CYS A 188 14.14 2.41 -3.83
C CYS A 188 15.54 2.00 -4.28
N LYS A 189 16.01 0.82 -3.84
CA LYS A 189 17.27 0.22 -4.31
C LYS A 189 17.11 -0.48 -5.65
N GLN A 190 15.97 -1.12 -5.84
CA GLN A 190 15.59 -1.81 -7.06
C GLN A 190 14.12 -1.51 -7.35
N PRO A 191 13.82 -0.85 -8.48
CA PRO A 191 12.44 -0.67 -8.91
C PRO A 191 11.74 -2.02 -9.13
N ALA A 192 10.47 -2.10 -8.76
CA ALA A 192 9.63 -3.24 -9.12
C ALA A 192 9.45 -3.31 -10.64
N GLN A 193 9.27 -4.51 -11.18
CA GLN A 193 9.00 -4.70 -12.61
C GLN A 193 7.62 -4.15 -13.02
N TYR A 194 6.66 -4.22 -12.10
CA TYR A 194 5.29 -3.75 -12.23
C TYR A 194 4.70 -3.56 -10.82
N GLY A 195 3.77 -2.63 -10.67
CA GLY A 195 3.19 -2.28 -9.37
C GLY A 195 4.25 -1.97 -8.30
N GLY A 196 3.96 -2.32 -7.05
CA GLY A 196 4.92 -2.21 -5.94
C GLY A 196 5.20 -0.75 -5.52
N GLU A 197 4.38 0.19 -5.95
CA GLU A 197 4.42 1.57 -5.50
C GLU A 197 4.14 1.64 -3.99
N THR A 198 4.79 2.59 -3.32
CA THR A 198 4.42 2.97 -1.95
C THR A 198 3.42 4.12 -2.03
N THR A 199 2.14 3.81 -1.88
CA THR A 199 1.09 4.82 -1.91
C THR A 199 1.10 5.65 -0.64
N ILE A 200 1.13 6.98 -0.80
CA ILE A 200 1.08 7.95 0.31
C ILE A 200 -0.28 8.65 0.25
N TYR A 201 -0.94 8.74 1.39
CA TYR A 201 -2.25 9.38 1.52
C TYR A 201 -2.16 10.60 2.43
N ASP A 202 -2.81 11.68 2.02
CA ASP A 202 -3.04 12.81 2.90
C ASP A 202 -4.20 12.49 3.86
N CYS A 203 -3.87 12.23 5.13
CA CYS A 203 -4.86 11.90 6.15
C CYS A 203 -5.86 13.04 6.40
N GLN A 204 -5.45 14.31 6.25
CA GLN A 204 -6.34 15.45 6.45
C GLN A 204 -7.36 15.52 5.32
N GLN A 205 -6.92 15.41 4.07
CA GLN A 205 -7.83 15.36 2.92
C GLN A 205 -8.73 14.12 2.97
N ALA A 206 -8.18 12.96 3.36
CA ALA A 206 -8.96 11.75 3.53
C ALA A 206 -10.08 11.93 4.57
N PHE A 207 -9.78 12.55 5.72
CA PHE A 207 -10.78 12.86 6.74
C PHE A 207 -11.82 13.88 6.25
N ALA A 208 -11.41 14.92 5.54
CA ALA A 208 -12.29 15.95 4.99
C ALA A 208 -13.29 15.40 3.96
N ASN A 209 -12.91 14.33 3.23
CA ASN A 209 -13.78 13.66 2.26
C ASN A 209 -14.84 12.74 2.90
N LEU A 210 -14.75 12.47 4.21
CA LEU A 210 -15.77 11.67 4.92
C LEU A 210 -17.04 12.50 5.14
N SER A 211 -18.19 11.83 5.34
CA SER A 211 -19.44 12.53 5.61
C SER A 211 -19.33 13.37 6.91
N PRO A 212 -19.99 14.53 7.00
CA PRO A 212 -19.96 15.34 8.22
C PRO A 212 -20.43 14.58 9.47
N SER A 213 -21.40 13.66 9.31
CA SER A 213 -21.86 12.80 10.40
C SER A 213 -20.79 11.83 10.88
N PHE A 214 -20.02 11.24 9.96
CA PHE A 214 -18.92 10.34 10.31
C PHE A 214 -17.77 11.11 10.95
N GLN A 215 -17.40 12.28 10.43
CA GLN A 215 -16.36 13.14 11.03
C GLN A 215 -16.69 13.46 12.49
N LYS A 216 -17.93 13.88 12.76
CA LYS A 216 -18.40 14.15 14.13
C LYS A 216 -18.29 12.91 15.02
N GLN A 217 -18.83 11.78 14.56
CA GLN A 217 -18.78 10.53 15.33
C GLN A 217 -17.34 10.11 15.60
N ALA A 218 -16.46 10.15 14.61
CA ALA A 218 -15.05 9.78 14.75
C ALA A 218 -14.31 10.65 15.79
N THR A 219 -14.69 11.92 15.95
CA THR A 219 -14.11 12.81 16.99
C THR A 219 -14.68 12.59 18.39
N GLU A 220 -15.83 11.93 18.52
CA GLU A 220 -16.53 11.73 19.79
C GLU A 220 -16.32 10.33 20.38
N ILE A 221 -15.84 9.36 19.59
CA ILE A 221 -15.64 7.98 20.01
C ILE A 221 -14.16 7.67 20.28
N ASN A 222 -13.92 6.83 21.29
CA ASN A 222 -12.64 6.16 21.44
C ASN A 222 -12.66 4.84 20.64
N VAL A 223 -11.55 4.53 19.99
CA VAL A 223 -11.39 3.27 19.25
C VAL A 223 -10.60 2.27 20.10
N ILE A 224 -11.12 1.04 20.22
CA ILE A 224 -10.41 -0.06 20.87
C ILE A 224 -9.87 -0.98 19.78
N PHE A 225 -8.54 -1.08 19.68
CA PHE A 225 -7.88 -2.07 18.84
C PHE A 225 -7.63 -3.34 19.64
N VAL A 226 -8.40 -4.38 19.38
CA VAL A 226 -8.17 -5.70 19.97
C VAL A 226 -7.36 -6.56 19.00
N ARG A 227 -6.18 -7.01 19.44
CA ARG A 227 -5.37 -7.94 18.68
C ARG A 227 -5.13 -9.23 19.44
N LYS A 228 -5.28 -10.35 18.74
CA LYS A 228 -4.92 -11.68 19.24
C LYS A 228 -3.56 -12.05 18.68
N HIS A 229 -2.61 -12.32 19.57
CA HIS A 229 -1.30 -12.82 19.20
C HIS A 229 -1.22 -14.32 19.45
N VAL A 230 -0.50 -15.01 18.57
CA VAL A 230 -0.21 -16.44 18.76
C VAL A 230 1.03 -16.60 19.63
N GLU A 231 1.05 -17.65 20.43
CA GLU A 231 2.25 -18.09 21.12
C GLU A 231 3.25 -18.64 20.10
N GLN A 232 4.54 -18.36 20.33
CA GLN A 232 5.60 -18.99 19.56
C GLN A 232 5.54 -20.51 19.74
N ARG A 233 4.98 -21.18 18.74
CA ARG A 233 5.08 -22.63 18.54
C ARG A 233 5.81 -22.82 17.22
N ASN A 234 6.40 -24.00 16.97
CA ASN A 234 7.09 -24.31 15.71
C ASN A 234 6.13 -24.34 14.49
N HIS A 235 5.40 -23.26 14.23
CA HIS A 235 4.47 -23.07 13.13
C HIS A 235 5.08 -22.09 12.13
N LYS A 236 4.92 -22.39 10.85
CA LYS A 236 5.34 -21.50 9.75
C LYS A 236 4.24 -20.51 9.32
N LYS A 237 3.08 -20.53 10.00
CA LYS A 237 1.84 -19.88 9.53
C LYS A 237 1.66 -18.43 9.99
N TYR A 238 2.38 -17.99 11.02
CA TYR A 238 2.22 -16.65 11.58
C TYR A 238 3.57 -15.95 11.66
N ASP A 239 3.61 -14.71 11.18
CA ASP A 239 4.85 -13.92 11.01
C ASP A 239 5.43 -13.39 12.33
N SER A 240 4.63 -13.34 13.39
CA SER A 240 5.04 -12.82 14.70
C SER A 240 4.33 -13.55 15.84
N SER A 241 5.08 -13.96 16.87
CA SER A 241 4.54 -14.41 18.14
C SER A 241 4.44 -13.27 19.16
N TRP A 242 3.65 -13.43 20.22
CA TRP A 242 3.64 -12.44 21.30
C TRP A 242 5.03 -12.29 21.95
N GLN A 243 5.82 -13.37 22.05
CA GLN A 243 7.19 -13.33 22.58
C GLN A 243 8.11 -12.44 21.74
N ALA A 244 8.01 -12.55 20.41
CA ALA A 244 8.80 -11.77 19.48
C ALA A 244 8.49 -10.26 19.55
N ILE A 245 7.23 -9.91 19.84
CA ILE A 245 6.77 -8.52 19.94
C ILE A 245 7.16 -7.90 21.29
N LEU A 246 6.96 -8.65 22.39
CA LEU A 246 7.22 -8.15 23.74
C LEU A 246 8.69 -8.30 24.16
N ALA A 247 9.52 -8.96 23.36
CA ALA A 247 10.89 -9.35 23.72
C ALA A 247 10.98 -10.07 25.09
N LYS A 248 9.92 -10.83 25.44
CA LYS A 248 9.78 -11.54 26.73
C LYS A 248 9.81 -13.04 26.54
N ASN A 249 10.43 -13.75 27.48
CA ASN A 249 10.31 -15.21 27.57
C ASN A 249 8.90 -15.59 28.07
N SER A 250 8.46 -16.82 27.78
CA SER A 250 7.12 -17.34 28.14
C SER A 250 6.72 -17.13 29.60
N LYS A 251 7.71 -17.07 30.50
CA LYS A 251 7.55 -16.96 31.96
C LYS A 251 7.32 -15.53 32.47
N ASP A 252 7.64 -14.50 31.68
CA ASP A 252 7.59 -13.08 32.11
C ASP A 252 6.33 -12.34 31.61
N ALA A 253 5.42 -13.08 30.97
CA ALA A 253 4.23 -12.54 30.34
C ALA A 253 3.02 -12.55 31.28
N ILE A 254 3.08 -11.66 32.26
CA ILE A 254 1.87 -11.03 32.78
C ILE A 254 1.94 -9.58 32.31
N ALA A 255 1.29 -9.29 31.19
CA ALA A 255 1.01 -7.93 30.79
C ALA A 255 -0.31 -7.54 31.46
N TYR A 256 -0.22 -6.74 32.53
CA TYR A 256 -1.36 -5.98 33.00
C TYR A 256 -1.67 -4.92 31.94
N TRP A 257 -2.89 -4.93 31.42
CA TRP A 257 -3.49 -3.84 30.65
C TRP A 257 -4.39 -3.05 31.58
#